data_AF-A0A932YCV1-F1
#
_entry.id   AF-A0A932YCV1-F1
#
_cell.length_a   1.000
_cell.length_b   1.000
_cell.length_c   1.000
_cell.angle_alpha   90.00
_cell.angle_beta   90.00
_cell.angle_gamma   90.00
#
_symmetry.space_group_name_H-M   'P 1'
#
loop_
_entity.id
_entity.type
_entity.pdbx_description
1 polymer ?
#
loop_
_entity_poly.entity_id
_entity_poly.type
_entity_poly.pdbx_seq_one_letter_code
_entity_poly.pdbx_strand_id
1 'polypeptide(L)'
;MRLAIKFLSALKSAASFAIRRPKDAAIILLIFLLVLAGWRLNREKTRSHELTAKIEGLPPGTRQTITIYKDRVITKWRDGAKIVYRDRYLPPEGRVDVEIKDNSPEASPEIIIKNRGFTKRWGGGVIYSGKILPAIDFKWVYWNRYGIIAEVNPQFGGMGLTRHVDDALPFYNLEILGVIGLSWSGKTRLGLGIRTNF
;
A
#
# COMPACT_ATOMS: atom_id res chain seq x y z
N MET A 1 -32.02 2.91 17.33
CA MET A 1 -31.70 2.98 18.77
C MET A 1 -31.30 1.63 19.40
N ARG A 2 -32.07 0.55 19.23
CA ARG A 2 -31.74 -0.79 19.81
C ARG A 2 -30.39 -1.39 19.37
N LEU A 3 -29.95 -1.12 18.14
CA LEU A 3 -28.67 -1.64 17.63
C LEU A 3 -27.46 -1.03 18.34
N ALA A 4 -27.51 0.29 18.59
CA ALA A 4 -26.44 1.02 19.28
C ALA A 4 -26.25 0.56 20.73
N ILE A 5 -27.35 0.28 21.44
CA ILE A 5 -27.32 -0.21 22.83
C ILE A 5 -26.67 -1.60 22.92
N LYS A 6 -27.01 -2.51 21.99
CA LYS A 6 -26.38 -3.84 21.93
C LYS A 6 -24.89 -3.77 21.63
N PHE A 7 -24.49 -2.87 20.72
CA PHE A 7 -23.10 -2.66 20.37
C PHE A 7 -22.27 -2.13 21.55
N LEU A 8 -22.78 -1.13 22.27
CA LEU A 8 -22.15 -0.57 23.47
C LEU A 8 -22.02 -1.61 24.60
N SER A 9 -23.03 -2.46 24.79
CA SER A 9 -22.98 -3.55 25.77
C SER A 9 -21.90 -4.59 25.43
N ALA A 10 -21.79 -4.97 24.16
CA ALA A 10 -20.76 -5.89 23.68
C ALA A 10 -19.34 -5.32 23.86
N LEU A 11 -19.14 -4.02 23.56
CA LEU A 11 -17.88 -3.31 23.77
C LEU A 11 -17.43 -3.31 25.23
N LYS A 12 -18.35 -3.02 26.16
CA LYS A 12 -18.05 -3.05 27.60
C LYS A 12 -17.67 -4.44 28.08
N SER A 13 -18.36 -5.46 27.60
CA SER A 13 -18.06 -6.87 27.93
C SER A 13 -16.68 -7.29 27.41
N ALA A 14 -16.37 -6.97 26.15
CA ALA A 14 -15.07 -7.25 25.54
C ALA A 14 -13.93 -6.52 26.26
N ALA A 15 -14.12 -5.27 26.64
CA ALA A 15 -13.12 -4.50 27.40
C ALA A 15 -12.88 -5.11 28.79
N SER A 16 -13.94 -5.49 29.50
CA SER A 16 -13.84 -6.16 30.80
C SER A 16 -13.11 -7.51 30.71
N PHE A 17 -13.37 -8.28 29.65
CA PHE A 17 -12.66 -9.53 29.39
C PHE A 17 -11.16 -9.31 29.14
N ALA A 18 -10.80 -8.31 28.32
CA ALA A 18 -9.41 -7.97 28.01
C ALA A 18 -8.62 -7.55 29.25
N ILE A 19 -9.24 -6.82 30.18
CA ILE A 19 -8.62 -6.41 31.45
C ILE A 19 -8.40 -7.61 32.38
N ARG A 20 -9.38 -8.52 32.47
CA ARG A 20 -9.32 -9.66 33.38
C ARG A 20 -8.39 -10.78 32.91
N ARG A 21 -8.24 -10.97 31.60
CA ARG A 21 -7.43 -12.05 31.01
C ARG A 21 -6.60 -11.53 29.84
N PRO A 22 -5.54 -10.75 30.09
CA PRO A 22 -4.77 -10.08 29.03
C PRO A 22 -4.08 -11.06 28.08
N LYS A 23 -3.61 -12.22 28.58
CA LYS A 23 -2.99 -13.26 27.75
C LYS A 23 -3.99 -13.91 26.79
N ASP A 24 -5.15 -14.33 27.31
CA ASP A 24 -6.21 -14.94 26.49
C ASP A 24 -6.75 -13.95 25.45
N ALA A 25 -6.92 -12.69 25.84
CA ALA A 25 -7.33 -11.62 24.94
C ALA A 25 -6.31 -11.36 23.83
N ALA A 26 -5.01 -11.39 24.14
CA ALA A 26 -3.95 -11.27 23.14
C ALA A 26 -3.96 -12.44 22.15
N ILE A 27 -4.17 -13.67 22.62
CA ILE A 27 -4.27 -14.86 21.77
C ILE A 27 -5.50 -14.76 20.85
N ILE A 28 -6.66 -14.40 21.40
CA ILE A 28 -7.89 -14.23 20.61
C ILE A 28 -7.72 -13.13 19.56
N LEU A 29 -7.12 -12.00 19.93
CA LEU A 29 -6.82 -10.91 19.00
C LEU A 29 -5.87 -11.38 17.89
N LEU A 30 -4.82 -12.14 18.23
CA LEU A 30 -3.88 -12.69 17.26
C LEU A 30 -4.58 -13.63 16.28
N ILE A 31 -5.40 -14.57 16.77
CA ILE A 31 -6.18 -15.48 15.93
C ILE A 31 -7.10 -14.69 14.99
N PHE A 32 -7.80 -13.68 15.51
CA PHE A 32 -8.67 -12.83 14.72
C PHE A 32 -7.91 -12.08 13.61
N LEU A 33 -6.73 -11.53 13.94
CA LEU A 33 -5.84 -10.89 12.96
C LEU A 33 -5.36 -11.88 11.89
N LEU A 34 -5.00 -13.11 12.27
CA LEU A 34 -4.59 -14.16 11.34
C LEU A 34 -5.74 -14.58 10.41
N VAL A 35 -6.97 -14.72 10.94
CA VAL A 35 -8.16 -15.03 10.13
C VAL A 35 -8.45 -13.90 9.15
N LEU A 36 -8.39 -12.64 9.60
CA LEU A 36 -8.56 -11.48 8.72
C LEU A 36 -7.47 -11.42 7.64
N ALA A 37 -6.21 -11.69 7.99
CA ALA A 37 -5.11 -11.76 7.05
C ALA A 37 -5.32 -12.89 6.03
N GLY A 38 -5.70 -14.09 6.47
CA GLY A 38 -5.98 -15.24 5.62
C GLY A 38 -7.15 -15.02 4.67
N TRP A 39 -8.27 -14.48 5.18
CA TRP A 39 -9.43 -14.13 4.34
C TRP A 39 -9.06 -13.11 3.26
N ARG A 40 -8.21 -12.14 3.60
CA ARG A 40 -7.76 -11.12 2.67
C ARG A 40 -6.80 -11.67 1.61
N LEU A 41 -5.81 -12.47 2.01
CA LEU A 41 -4.90 -13.16 1.09
C LEU A 41 -5.70 -14.02 0.10
N ASN A 42 -6.77 -14.66 0.56
CA ASN A 42 -7.63 -15.45 -0.32
C ASN A 42 -8.38 -14.58 -1.34
N ARG A 43 -8.90 -13.42 -0.94
CA ARG A 43 -9.48 -12.43 -1.87
C ARG A 43 -8.47 -11.98 -2.94
N GLU A 44 -7.21 -11.80 -2.56
CA GLU A 44 -6.16 -11.38 -3.49
C GLU A 44 -5.71 -12.52 -4.43
N LYS A 45 -5.74 -13.78 -3.98
CA LYS A 45 -5.57 -14.95 -4.87
C LYS A 45 -6.67 -15.04 -5.92
N THR A 46 -7.94 -14.89 -5.53
CA THR A 46 -9.06 -14.85 -6.48
C THR A 46 -8.88 -13.71 -7.49
N ARG A 47 -8.40 -12.55 -7.04
CA ARG A 47 -8.10 -11.40 -7.89
C ARG A 47 -6.93 -11.64 -8.84
N SER A 48 -5.91 -12.37 -8.41
CA SER A 48 -4.79 -12.79 -9.26
C SER A 48 -5.25 -13.76 -10.33
N HIS A 49 -6.19 -14.66 -10.02
CA HIS A 49 -6.85 -15.50 -11.02
C HIS A 49 -7.71 -14.69 -12.00
N GLU A 50 -8.43 -13.65 -11.57
CA GLU A 50 -9.14 -12.73 -12.48
C GLU A 50 -8.18 -11.97 -13.41
N LEU A 51 -7.00 -11.61 -12.92
CA LEU A 51 -5.92 -11.02 -13.70
C LEU A 51 -5.41 -12.01 -14.77
N THR A 52 -5.18 -13.27 -14.40
CA THR A 52 -4.78 -14.37 -15.31
C THR A 52 -5.88 -14.71 -16.32
N ALA A 53 -7.15 -14.74 -15.92
CA ALA A 53 -8.27 -14.99 -16.83
C ALA A 53 -8.47 -13.86 -17.85
N LYS A 54 -8.22 -12.59 -17.46
CA LYS A 54 -8.16 -11.48 -18.43
C LYS A 54 -6.91 -11.53 -19.33
N ILE A 55 -5.89 -12.32 -18.98
CA ILE A 55 -4.68 -12.57 -19.80
C ILE A 55 -4.93 -13.60 -20.91
N GLU A 56 -6.01 -14.38 -20.83
CA GLU A 56 -6.45 -15.30 -21.89
C GLU A 56 -7.08 -14.53 -23.06
N GLY A 57 -6.22 -13.97 -23.92
CA GLY A 57 -6.58 -13.49 -25.26
C GLY A 57 -6.95 -12.00 -25.36
N LEU A 58 -6.41 -11.34 -26.39
CA LEU A 58 -6.99 -10.11 -26.93
C LEU A 58 -8.16 -10.51 -27.83
N PRO A 59 -9.36 -9.91 -27.69
CA PRO A 59 -10.47 -10.19 -28.58
C PRO A 59 -10.06 -10.05 -30.07
N PRO A 60 -10.66 -10.81 -30.99
CA PRO A 60 -10.45 -10.62 -32.42
C PRO A 60 -10.74 -9.15 -32.79
N GLY A 61 -9.80 -8.46 -33.42
CA GLY A 61 -9.89 -7.04 -33.78
C GLY A 61 -9.34 -6.05 -32.76
N THR A 62 -9.08 -6.44 -31.50
CA THR A 62 -8.46 -5.55 -30.51
C THR A 62 -6.94 -5.53 -30.68
N ARG A 63 -6.38 -4.36 -31.05
CA ARG A 63 -4.92 -4.17 -31.21
C ARG A 63 -4.19 -4.03 -29.87
N GLN A 64 -4.81 -3.38 -28.89
CA GLN A 64 -4.22 -3.16 -27.57
C GLN A 64 -5.28 -3.09 -26.47
N THR A 65 -4.88 -3.47 -25.25
CA THR A 65 -5.64 -3.24 -24.04
C THR A 65 -4.71 -2.74 -22.95
N ILE A 66 -5.12 -1.67 -22.28
CA ILE A 66 -4.46 -1.13 -21.10
C ILE A 66 -5.37 -1.41 -19.93
N THR A 67 -4.87 -2.09 -18.92
CA THR A 67 -5.61 -2.33 -17.69
C THR A 67 -4.82 -1.75 -16.52
N ILE A 68 -5.40 -0.71 -15.92
CA ILE A 68 -4.84 -0.05 -14.76
C ILE A 68 -5.41 -0.75 -13.53
N TYR A 69 -4.52 -1.38 -12.77
CA TYR A 69 -4.77 -1.92 -11.46
C TYR A 69 -4.16 -1.00 -10.40
N LYS A 70 -4.56 -1.20 -9.14
CA LYS A 70 -4.23 -0.30 -8.03
C LYS A 70 -2.73 0.05 -7.96
N ASP A 71 -1.88 -0.95 -8.13
CA ASP A 71 -0.41 -0.90 -8.00
C ASP A 71 0.32 -1.22 -9.32
N ARG A 72 -0.41 -1.44 -10.42
CA ARG A 72 0.17 -1.94 -11.68
C ARG A 72 -0.55 -1.42 -12.91
N VAL A 73 0.21 -1.21 -13.98
CA VAL A 73 -0.31 -1.00 -15.33
C VAL A 73 0.05 -2.20 -16.18
N ILE A 74 -0.98 -2.92 -16.61
CA ILE A 74 -0.84 -4.05 -17.51
C ILE A 74 -1.16 -3.59 -18.92
N THR A 75 -0.20 -3.77 -19.82
CA THR A 75 -0.37 -3.47 -21.25
C THR A 75 -0.28 -4.73 -22.06
N LYS A 76 -1.24 -4.94 -22.96
CA LYS A 76 -1.25 -6.02 -23.94
C LYS A 76 -1.39 -5.43 -25.32
N TRP A 77 -0.53 -5.78 -26.26
CA TRP A 77 -0.71 -5.39 -27.66
C TRP A 77 -0.39 -6.53 -28.61
N ARG A 78 -0.99 -6.49 -29.79
CA ARG A 78 -0.76 -7.45 -30.85
C ARG A 78 0.36 -6.96 -31.75
N ASP A 79 1.40 -7.77 -31.89
CA ASP A 79 2.53 -7.57 -32.79
C ASP A 79 2.51 -8.70 -33.83
N GLY A 80 1.83 -8.45 -34.95
CA GLY A 80 1.51 -9.47 -35.96
C GLY A 80 0.65 -10.62 -35.38
N ALA A 81 1.20 -11.83 -35.38
CA ALA A 81 0.55 -13.02 -34.83
C ALA A 81 0.81 -13.22 -33.32
N LYS A 82 1.68 -12.41 -32.71
CA LYS A 82 2.08 -12.54 -31.30
C LYS A 82 1.36 -11.51 -30.44
N ILE A 83 1.09 -11.88 -29.19
CA ILE A 83 0.59 -10.96 -28.16
C ILE A 83 1.75 -10.66 -27.23
N VAL A 84 2.11 -9.38 -27.12
CA VAL A 84 3.15 -8.92 -26.19
C VAL A 84 2.49 -8.41 -24.91
N TYR A 85 3.06 -8.79 -23.78
CA TYR A 85 2.60 -8.44 -22.45
C TYR A 85 3.65 -7.63 -21.70
N ARG A 86 3.23 -6.56 -21.03
CA ARG A 86 4.09 -5.73 -20.20
C ARG A 86 3.37 -5.36 -18.90
N ASP A 87 3.93 -5.80 -17.78
CA ASP A 87 3.54 -5.39 -16.43
C ASP A 87 4.50 -4.31 -15.93
N ARG A 88 3.98 -3.18 -15.47
CA ARG A 88 4.75 -2.08 -14.89
C ARG A 88 4.14 -1.67 -13.56
N TYR A 89 4.99 -1.44 -12.57
CA TYR A 89 4.59 -0.91 -11.28
C TYR A 89 4.00 0.51 -11.40
N LEU A 90 2.89 0.73 -10.71
CA LEU A 90 2.26 2.03 -10.52
C LEU A 90 2.31 2.38 -9.02
N PRO A 91 3.16 3.34 -8.60
CA PRO A 91 3.17 3.73 -7.20
C PRO A 91 1.79 4.27 -6.79
N PRO A 92 1.37 4.11 -5.52
CA PRO A 92 0.10 4.64 -5.03
C PRO A 92 -0.06 6.15 -5.22
N GLU A 93 1.04 6.89 -5.33
CA GLU A 93 1.11 8.33 -5.61
C GLU A 93 1.20 8.67 -7.11
N GLY A 94 1.47 7.67 -7.95
CA GLY A 94 1.71 7.81 -9.38
C GLY A 94 0.44 8.08 -10.18
N ARG A 95 0.65 8.54 -11.42
CA ARG A 95 -0.41 8.69 -12.42
C ARG A 95 0.00 8.02 -13.73
N VAL A 96 -1.00 7.55 -14.46
CA VAL A 96 -0.83 6.94 -15.79
C VAL A 96 -1.40 7.89 -16.81
N ASP A 97 -0.54 8.38 -17.70
CA ASP A 97 -0.95 9.17 -18.85
C ASP A 97 -0.82 8.26 -20.10
N VAL A 98 -1.89 8.18 -20.88
CA VAL A 98 -1.92 7.44 -22.14
C VAL A 98 -1.87 8.45 -23.27
N GLU A 99 -0.73 8.55 -23.95
CA GLU A 99 -0.55 9.44 -25.09
C GLU A 99 -0.70 8.64 -26.39
N ILE A 100 -1.68 9.04 -27.21
CA ILE A 100 -1.81 8.55 -28.59
C ILE A 100 -1.02 9.53 -29.46
N LYS A 101 0.24 9.19 -29.74
CA LYS A 101 1.16 10.10 -30.45
C LYS A 101 0.86 10.23 -31.94
N ASP A 102 0.19 9.25 -32.53
CA ASP A 102 -0.21 9.29 -33.93
C ASP A 102 -1.63 8.77 -34.09
N ASN A 103 -2.44 9.49 -34.88
CA ASN A 103 -3.73 8.98 -35.38
C ASN A 103 -3.55 7.84 -36.41
N SER A 104 -2.32 7.36 -36.61
CA SER A 104 -2.04 6.18 -37.42
C SER A 104 -2.57 4.95 -36.68
N PRO A 105 -3.40 4.12 -37.34
CA PRO A 105 -3.87 2.86 -36.74
C PRO A 105 -2.73 1.94 -36.29
N GLU A 106 -1.54 2.09 -36.86
CA GLU A 106 -0.38 1.21 -36.67
C GLU A 106 0.52 1.62 -35.50
N ALA A 107 0.41 2.85 -34.99
CA ALA A 107 1.22 3.32 -33.89
C ALA A 107 0.66 2.82 -32.54
N SER A 108 1.48 2.11 -31.78
CA SER A 108 1.11 1.72 -30.41
C SER A 108 1.15 2.96 -29.50
N PRO A 109 0.07 3.33 -28.78
CA PRO A 109 0.10 4.43 -27.83
C PRO A 109 1.22 4.24 -26.80
N GLU A 110 1.88 5.36 -26.50
CA GLU A 110 2.93 5.39 -25.51
C GLU A 110 2.29 5.55 -24.12
N ILE A 111 2.62 4.61 -23.23
CA ILE A 111 2.16 4.65 -21.85
C ILE A 111 3.26 5.25 -21.01
N ILE A 112 3.00 6.47 -20.54
CA ILE A 112 3.90 7.21 -19.66
C ILE A 112 3.40 7.04 -18.24
N ILE A 113 4.20 6.35 -17.41
CA ILE A 113 3.93 6.20 -15.98
C ILE A 113 4.72 7.28 -15.24
N LYS A 114 4.01 8.22 -14.62
CA LYS A 114 4.62 9.21 -13.72
C LYS A 114 4.95 8.51 -12.41
N ASN A 115 6.19 8.07 -12.31
CA ASN A 115 6.75 7.35 -11.17
C ASN A 115 7.54 8.25 -10.22
N ARG A 116 7.53 9.58 -10.40
CA ARG A 116 8.24 10.52 -9.53
C ARG A 116 7.48 11.82 -9.43
N GLY A 117 7.58 12.49 -8.28
CA GLY A 117 7.03 13.82 -8.10
C GLY A 117 6.79 14.18 -6.64
N PHE A 118 6.09 15.29 -6.46
CA PHE A 118 5.62 15.72 -5.16
C PHE A 118 4.29 15.05 -4.80
N THR A 119 4.08 14.85 -3.52
CA THR A 119 2.86 14.28 -2.96
C THR A 119 2.52 14.99 -1.64
N LYS A 120 1.29 14.83 -1.18
CA LYS A 120 0.78 15.40 0.07
C LYS A 120 0.02 14.34 0.85
N ARG A 121 0.69 13.24 1.19
CA ARG A 121 0.04 12.10 1.86
C ARG A 121 0.43 12.04 3.31
N TRP A 122 -0.60 11.88 4.14
CA TRP A 122 -0.43 11.52 5.53
C TRP A 122 -0.23 10.02 5.66
N GLY A 123 0.57 9.63 6.63
CA GLY A 123 0.76 8.25 7.00
C GLY A 123 0.86 8.09 8.50
N GLY A 124 0.85 6.84 8.90
CA GLY A 124 1.07 6.47 10.28
C GLY A 124 1.52 5.03 10.36
N GLY A 125 2.19 4.72 11.47
CA GLY A 125 2.88 3.47 11.60
C GLY A 125 3.48 3.26 12.99
N VAL A 126 4.41 2.32 13.04
CA VAL A 126 5.19 2.02 14.23
C VAL A 126 6.67 2.08 13.90
N ILE A 127 7.43 2.74 14.76
CA ILE A 127 8.88 2.90 14.64
C ILE A 127 9.57 2.35 15.88
N TYR A 128 10.69 1.66 15.69
CA TYR A 128 11.55 1.21 16.76
C TYR A 128 12.76 2.15 16.88
N SER A 129 12.89 2.78 18.05
CA SER A 129 14.04 3.64 18.41
C SER A 129 14.45 3.35 19.87
N GLY A 130 14.82 2.10 20.14
CA GLY A 130 15.05 1.56 21.49
C GLY A 130 13.77 1.13 22.22
N LYS A 131 12.61 1.56 21.72
CA LYS A 131 11.26 1.06 22.05
C LYS A 131 10.35 1.23 20.83
N ILE A 132 9.26 0.48 20.80
CA ILE A 132 8.23 0.60 19.76
C ILE A 132 7.37 1.84 20.07
N LEU A 133 7.25 2.73 19.09
CA LEU A 133 6.53 3.99 19.20
C LEU A 133 5.52 4.11 18.07
N PRO A 134 4.32 4.65 18.33
CA PRO A 134 3.45 5.10 17.25
C PRO A 134 4.08 6.32 16.58
N ALA A 135 3.93 6.39 15.26
CA ALA A 135 4.44 7.48 14.44
C ALA A 135 3.35 8.00 13.51
N ILE A 136 3.37 9.31 13.29
CA ILE A 136 2.59 9.99 12.25
C ILE A 136 3.58 10.71 11.35
N ASP A 137 3.34 10.66 10.05
CA ASP A 137 4.25 11.25 9.09
C ASP A 137 3.51 11.89 7.91
N PHE A 138 4.25 12.73 7.20
CA PHE A 138 3.81 13.35 5.98
C PHE A 138 4.85 13.09 4.87
N LYS A 139 4.39 12.53 3.76
CA LYS A 139 5.22 12.26 2.58
C LYS A 139 5.17 13.45 1.62
N TRP A 140 6.35 13.94 1.26
CA TRP A 140 6.53 15.11 0.41
C TRP A 140 6.88 14.75 -1.03
N VAL A 141 7.74 13.74 -1.20
CA VAL A 141 8.30 13.34 -2.48
C VAL A 141 8.24 11.84 -2.60
N TYR A 142 7.98 11.35 -3.80
CA TYR A 142 8.12 9.94 -4.14
C TYR A 142 8.95 9.77 -5.41
N TRP A 143 9.67 8.66 -5.48
CA TRP A 143 10.38 8.19 -6.66
C TRP A 143 10.36 6.68 -6.71
N ASN A 144 9.67 6.13 -7.72
CA ASN A 144 9.32 4.74 -7.85
C ASN A 144 8.65 4.24 -6.57
N ARG A 145 9.33 3.34 -5.87
CA ARG A 145 8.88 2.74 -4.62
C ARG A 145 9.34 3.51 -3.39
N TYR A 146 10.18 4.51 -3.57
CA TYR A 146 10.80 5.26 -2.48
C TYR A 146 10.05 6.56 -2.20
N GLY A 147 10.11 7.00 -0.96
CA GLY A 147 9.55 8.29 -0.53
C GLY A 147 10.45 9.01 0.45
N ILE A 148 10.28 10.33 0.51
CA ILE A 148 10.83 11.18 1.58
C ILE A 148 9.67 11.60 2.47
N ILE A 149 9.81 11.35 3.76
CA ILE A 149 8.83 11.70 4.79
C ILE A 149 9.42 12.66 5.82
N ALA A 150 8.54 13.45 6.42
CA ALA A 150 8.76 14.06 7.72
C ALA A 150 7.91 13.31 8.74
N GLU A 151 8.51 12.78 9.80
CA GLU A 151 7.85 11.99 10.83
C GLU A 151 7.93 12.67 12.19
N VAL A 152 6.87 12.53 12.98
CA VAL A 152 6.86 12.86 14.40
C VAL A 152 6.32 11.66 15.20
N ASN A 153 7.01 11.35 16.29
CA ASN A 153 6.58 10.36 17.28
C ASN A 153 6.79 10.91 18.71
N PRO A 154 6.30 10.25 19.77
CA PRO A 154 6.43 10.76 21.13
C PRO A 154 7.86 10.99 21.64
N GLN A 155 8.89 10.47 20.96
CA GLN A 155 10.28 10.57 21.40
C GLN A 155 11.11 11.56 20.57
N PHE A 156 10.82 11.71 19.28
CA PHE A 156 11.57 12.59 18.37
C PHE A 156 10.76 12.96 17.12
N GLY A 157 11.21 14.01 16.44
CA GLY A 157 10.77 14.38 15.10
C GLY A 157 11.96 14.39 14.14
N GLY A 158 11.72 14.06 12.87
CA GLY A 158 12.81 13.93 11.90
C GLY A 158 12.36 13.76 10.46
N MET A 159 13.33 13.52 9.60
CA MET A 159 13.11 13.19 8.20
C MET A 159 13.57 11.76 7.94
N GLY A 160 12.88 11.10 7.02
CA GLY A 160 13.14 9.71 6.73
C GLY A 160 12.96 9.36 5.27
N LEU A 161 13.47 8.19 4.94
CA LEU A 161 13.23 7.51 3.68
C LEU A 161 12.26 6.38 3.91
N THR A 162 11.39 6.15 2.94
CA THR A 162 10.43 5.06 2.96
C THR A 162 10.54 4.24 1.68
N ARG A 163 10.12 2.98 1.73
CA ARG A 163 10.06 2.10 0.57
C ARG A 163 8.81 1.23 0.63
N HIS A 164 8.01 1.24 -0.44
CA HIS A 164 6.88 0.32 -0.62
C HIS A 164 7.37 -1.14 -0.62
N VAL A 165 6.65 -1.99 0.11
CA VAL A 165 6.88 -3.45 0.20
C VAL A 165 5.64 -4.24 -0.23
N ASP A 166 4.78 -3.58 -1.01
CA ASP A 166 3.54 -4.10 -1.59
C ASP A 166 3.72 -5.34 -2.49
N ASP A 167 4.94 -5.59 -3.00
CA ASP A 167 5.26 -6.83 -3.74
C ASP A 167 5.21 -8.09 -2.89
N ALA A 168 5.60 -7.98 -1.62
CA ALA A 168 5.66 -9.12 -0.71
C ALA A 168 4.38 -9.25 0.10
N LEU A 169 3.77 -8.11 0.47
CA LEU A 169 2.59 -8.03 1.29
C LEU A 169 1.67 -6.93 0.75
N PRO A 170 0.60 -7.25 -0.01
CA PRO A 170 -0.33 -6.28 -0.61
C PRO A 170 -1.25 -5.57 0.41
N PHE A 171 -0.79 -5.40 1.65
CA PHE A 171 -1.50 -4.67 2.70
C PHE A 171 -1.37 -3.16 2.47
N TYR A 172 -2.49 -2.46 2.35
CA TYR A 172 -2.67 -1.00 2.56
C TYR A 172 -1.51 -0.05 2.20
N ASN A 173 -0.80 -0.25 1.08
CA ASN A 173 0.36 0.58 0.71
C ASN A 173 1.42 0.58 1.84
N LEU A 174 1.73 -0.63 2.34
CA LEU A 174 2.70 -0.85 3.40
C LEU A 174 4.09 -0.44 2.93
N GLU A 175 4.77 0.32 3.78
CA GLU A 175 6.13 0.77 3.54
C GLU A 175 7.00 0.45 4.75
N ILE A 176 8.25 0.09 4.47
CA ILE A 176 9.32 0.17 5.47
C ILE A 176 9.84 1.60 5.49
N LEU A 177 10.25 2.07 6.68
CA LEU A 177 10.79 3.41 6.85
C LEU A 177 12.03 3.41 7.73
N GLY A 178 12.92 4.38 7.46
CA GLY A 178 14.01 4.74 8.35
C GLY A 178 14.05 6.26 8.53
N VAL A 179 14.08 6.71 9.77
CA VAL A 179 14.01 8.13 10.14
C VAL A 179 15.20 8.49 11.00
N ILE A 180 15.80 9.64 10.71
CA ILE A 180 16.79 10.28 11.56
C ILE A 180 16.26 11.66 11.98
N GLY A 181 16.46 12.01 13.23
CA GLY A 181 15.91 13.25 13.77
C GLY A 181 16.46 13.63 15.13
N LEU A 182 15.84 14.62 15.72
CA LEU A 182 16.19 15.14 17.03
C LEU A 182 15.08 14.81 18.02
N SER A 183 15.46 14.24 19.16
CA SER A 183 14.57 14.13 20.31
C SER A 183 14.17 15.50 20.82
N TRP A 184 13.10 15.55 21.62
CA TRP A 184 12.66 16.78 22.30
C TRP A 184 13.71 17.38 23.25
N SER A 185 14.75 16.61 23.59
CA SER A 185 15.91 17.05 24.37
C SER A 185 17.12 17.47 23.53
N GLY A 186 17.00 17.54 22.21
CA GLY A 186 18.09 17.90 21.29
C GLY A 186 19.07 16.78 20.94
N LYS A 187 18.93 15.57 21.51
CA LYS A 187 19.77 14.41 21.15
C LYS A 187 19.33 13.78 19.84
N THR A 188 20.28 13.42 18.98
CA THR A 188 20.03 12.68 17.74
C THR A 188 19.42 11.30 18.02
N ARG A 189 18.43 10.91 17.22
CA ARG A 189 17.76 9.61 17.26
C ARG A 189 17.65 9.04 15.86
N LEU A 190 17.68 7.71 15.78
CA LEU A 190 17.41 6.95 14.58
C LEU A 190 16.31 5.94 14.90
N GLY A 191 15.38 5.76 13.97
CA GLY A 191 14.37 4.73 14.08
C GLY A 191 14.13 4.00 12.77
N LEU A 192 13.70 2.76 12.88
CA LEU A 192 13.30 1.90 11.76
C LEU A 192 11.90 1.36 12.02
N GLY A 193 11.06 1.28 11.00
CA GLY A 193 9.66 0.96 11.22
C GLY A 193 8.90 0.53 9.98
N ILE A 194 7.60 0.43 10.17
CA ILE A 194 6.62 0.22 9.10
C ILE A 194 5.52 1.28 9.18
N ARG A 195 5.02 1.71 8.02
CA ARG A 195 3.94 2.69 7.90
C ARG A 195 2.96 2.31 6.79
N THR A 196 1.79 2.91 6.85
CA THR A 196 0.81 2.90 5.76
C THR A 196 0.39 4.33 5.46
N ASN A 197 0.08 4.63 4.18
CA ASN A 197 -0.53 5.90 3.82
C ASN A 197 -2.06 5.83 4.04
N PHE A 198 -2.64 6.95 4.48
CA PHE A 198 -4.09 7.15 4.56
C PHE A 198 -4.59 8.15 3.52
#